data_AF-A0A2V9LMU5-F1
#
_entry.id   AF-A0A2V9LMU5-F1
#
_cell.length_a   1.000
_cell.length_b   1.000
_cell.length_c   1.000
_cell.angle_alpha   90.00
_cell.angle_beta   90.00
_cell.angle_gamma   90.00
#
_symmetry.space_group_name_H-M   'P 1'
#
loop_
_entity.id
_entity.type
_entity.pdbx_description
1 polymer ?
#
loop_
_entity_poly.entity_id
_entity_poly.type
_entity_poly.pdbx_seq_one_letter_code
_entity_poly.pdbx_strand_id
1 'polypeptide(L)'
;MEQERIKIFFDQQVHVVMERGAGDPEGFLPYFATHEPRDEEIMALLAISTLLGGEFRSDARFPTTFEALAALPPDLRAEICNSFRELLRQRLRAAPAA
;
A
#
# COMPACT_ATOMS: atom_id res chain seq x y z
N MET A 1 19.16 -7.77 3.61
CA MET A 1 19.44 -6.70 2.61
C MET A 1 18.36 -6.63 1.53
N GLU A 2 18.03 -7.71 0.80
CA GLU A 2 17.02 -7.63 -0.27
C GLU A 2 15.58 -7.52 0.28
N GLN A 3 15.20 -8.37 1.24
CA GLN A 3 13.89 -8.30 1.89
C GLN A 3 13.61 -6.96 2.57
N GLU A 4 14.62 -6.36 3.19
CA GLU A 4 14.52 -5.05 3.84
C GLU A 4 14.33 -3.92 2.83
N ARG A 5 14.98 -4.00 1.66
CA ARG A 5 14.73 -3.06 0.55
C ARG A 5 13.32 -3.22 -0.02
N ILE A 6 12.83 -4.45 -0.13
CA ILE A 6 11.45 -4.74 -0.55
C ILE A 6 10.45 -4.19 0.47
N LYS A 7 10.71 -4.36 1.77
CA LYS A 7 9.88 -3.78 2.83
C LYS A 7 9.81 -2.26 2.72
N ILE A 8 10.96 -1.59 2.66
CA ILE A 8 11.04 -0.13 2.53
C ILE A 8 10.28 0.34 1.28
N PHE A 9 10.41 -0.38 0.17
CA PHE A 9 9.64 -0.09 -1.04
C PHE A 9 8.14 -0.13 -0.75
N PHE A 10 7.60 -1.22 -0.20
CA PHE A 10 6.16 -1.30 0.07
C PHE A 10 5.67 -0.31 1.12
N ASP A 11 6.46 -0.02 2.16
CA ASP A 11 6.14 1.03 3.12
C ASP A 11 5.99 2.40 2.42
N GLN A 12 6.90 2.74 1.49
CA GLN A 12 6.77 3.95 0.67
C GLN A 12 5.50 3.92 -0.19
N GLN A 13 5.15 2.77 -0.78
CA GLN A 13 3.95 2.62 -1.58
C GLN A 13 2.67 2.78 -0.76
N VAL A 14 2.66 2.35 0.50
CA VAL A 14 1.54 2.62 1.41
C VAL A 14 1.31 4.13 1.55
N HIS A 15 2.37 4.91 1.75
CA HIS A 15 2.24 6.37 1.86
C HIS A 15 1.72 7.00 0.57
N VAL A 16 2.29 6.63 -0.59
CA VAL A 16 1.86 7.13 -1.91
C VAL A 16 0.39 6.82 -2.17
N VAL A 17 -0.05 5.58 -1.88
CA VAL A 17 -1.45 5.17 -2.06
C VAL A 17 -2.38 5.97 -1.15
N MET A 18 -2.00 6.19 0.11
CA MET A 18 -2.80 7.00 1.05
C MET A 18 -2.92 8.45 0.61
N GLU A 19 -1.86 9.05 0.09
CA GLU A 19 -1.88 10.42 -0.42
C GLU A 19 -2.76 10.55 -1.66
N ARG A 20 -2.64 9.61 -2.61
CA ARG A 20 -3.48 9.59 -3.82
C ARG A 20 -4.95 9.38 -3.49
N GLY A 21 -5.24 8.43 -2.60
CA GLY A 21 -6.61 8.14 -2.16
C GLY A 21 -7.28 9.34 -1.51
N ALA A 22 -6.53 10.19 -0.80
CA ALA A 22 -7.10 11.40 -0.17
C ALA A 22 -7.64 12.43 -1.17
N GLY A 23 -7.12 12.42 -2.41
CA GLY A 23 -7.60 13.29 -3.50
C GLY A 23 -8.73 12.68 -4.34
N ASP A 24 -9.09 11.42 -4.09
CA ASP A 24 -10.04 10.67 -4.91
C ASP A 24 -11.31 10.33 -4.12
N PRO A 25 -12.41 11.11 -4.27
CA PRO A 25 -13.64 10.90 -3.52
C PRO A 25 -14.39 9.63 -3.95
N GLU A 26 -14.07 9.02 -5.09
CA GLU A 26 -14.64 7.74 -5.56
C GLU A 26 -13.65 6.59 -5.39
N GLY A 27 -12.50 6.83 -4.76
CA GLY A 27 -11.43 5.87 -4.59
C GLY A 27 -11.69 4.83 -3.49
N PHE A 28 -10.60 4.24 -2.98
CA PHE A 28 -10.69 3.16 -1.99
C PHE A 28 -11.05 3.64 -0.57
N LEU A 29 -10.89 4.94 -0.26
CA LEU A 29 -11.12 5.45 1.09
C LEU A 29 -12.58 5.32 1.55
N PRO A 30 -13.61 5.72 0.76
CA PRO A 30 -15.01 5.46 1.11
C PRO A 30 -15.34 3.98 1.31
N TYR A 31 -14.75 3.09 0.50
CA TYR A 31 -14.95 1.65 0.63
C TYR A 31 -14.45 1.15 2.00
N PHE A 32 -13.24 1.52 2.41
CA PHE A 32 -12.69 1.13 3.71
C PHE A 32 -13.15 1.97 4.90
N ALA A 33 -13.93 3.05 4.68
CA ALA A 33 -14.61 3.74 5.77
C ALA A 33 -15.68 2.87 6.43
N THR A 34 -16.20 1.87 5.71
CA THR A 34 -17.27 0.97 6.16
C THR A 34 -16.83 -0.48 6.34
N HIS A 35 -15.61 -0.83 5.91
CA HIS A 35 -15.07 -2.18 5.94
C HIS A 35 -13.61 -2.19 6.38
N GLU A 36 -13.24 -3.05 7.33
CA GLU A 36 -11.83 -3.23 7.69
C GLU A 36 -11.11 -3.97 6.54
N PRO A 37 -10.02 -3.42 5.99
CA PRO A 37 -9.32 -4.03 4.87
C PRO A 37 -8.65 -5.35 5.29
N ARG A 38 -8.85 -6.42 4.50
CA ARG A 38 -8.10 -7.68 4.64
C ARG A 38 -6.70 -7.55 4.06
N ASP A 39 -5.77 -8.39 4.51
CA ASP A 39 -4.38 -8.38 4.02
C ASP A 39 -4.33 -8.55 2.50
N GLU A 40 -5.14 -9.43 1.92
CA GLU A 40 -5.16 -9.65 0.47
C GLU A 40 -5.63 -8.40 -0.30
N GLU A 41 -6.59 -7.65 0.23
CA GLU A 41 -7.10 -6.43 -0.38
C GLU A 41 -6.05 -5.31 -0.33
N ILE A 42 -5.33 -5.20 0.78
CA ILE A 42 -4.22 -4.24 0.95
C ILE A 42 -3.12 -4.58 -0.07
N MET A 43 -2.68 -5.84 -0.12
CA MET A 43 -1.59 -6.22 -1.02
C MET A 43 -2.00 -6.07 -2.49
N ALA A 44 -3.25 -6.38 -2.85
CA ALA A 44 -3.76 -6.19 -4.21
C ALA A 44 -3.82 -4.70 -4.58
N LEU A 45 -4.29 -3.83 -3.67
CA LEU A 45 -4.31 -2.38 -3.89
C LEU A 45 -2.89 -1.84 -4.10
N LEU A 46 -1.94 -2.21 -3.24
CA LEU A 46 -0.53 -1.81 -3.39
C LEU A 46 0.06 -2.30 -4.72
N ALA A 47 -0.27 -3.53 -5.14
CA ALA A 47 0.17 -4.09 -6.42
C ALA A 47 -0.35 -3.27 -7.62
N ILE A 48 -1.64 -2.96 -7.62
CA ILE A 48 -2.30 -2.25 -8.72
C ILE A 48 -1.85 -0.79 -8.75
N SER A 49 -1.79 -0.12 -7.59
CA SER A 49 -1.41 1.29 -7.51
C SER A 49 0.05 1.56 -7.89
N THR A 50 0.95 0.63 -7.59
CA THR A 50 2.36 0.69 -8.03
C THR A 50 2.50 0.53 -9.54
N LEU A 51 1.77 -0.44 -10.13
CA LEU A 51 1.72 -0.66 -11.58
C LEU A 51 1.18 0.56 -12.33
N LEU A 52 0.04 1.09 -11.89
CA LEU A 52 -0.60 2.25 -12.53
C LEU A 52 0.16 3.56 -12.27
N GLY A 53 0.83 3.67 -11.13
CA GLY A 53 1.62 4.84 -10.77
C GLY A 53 2.92 5.00 -11.55
N GLY A 54 3.35 3.97 -12.29
CA GLY A 54 4.62 4.01 -13.03
C GLY A 54 5.86 4.14 -12.14
N GLU A 55 5.75 3.93 -10.82
CA GLU A 55 6.87 3.98 -9.86
C GLU A 55 7.76 2.73 -9.95
N PHE A 56 7.92 2.20 -11.15
CA PHE A 56 8.96 1.23 -11.44
C PHE A 56 10.29 1.95 -11.50
N ARG A 57 11.13 1.72 -10.49
CA ARG A 57 12.55 1.99 -10.61
C ARG A 57 13.08 1.12 -11.75
N SER A 58 13.36 1.74 -12.90
CA SER A 58 13.99 1.13 -14.08
C SER A 58 15.44 0.68 -13.84
N ASP A 59 15.81 0.46 -12.58
CA ASP A 59 17.08 -0.09 -12.20
C ASP A 59 16.93 -1.60 -12.43
N ALA A 60 17.54 -2.16 -13.48
CA ALA A 60 17.45 -3.57 -13.88
C ALA A 60 17.88 -4.61 -12.80
N ARG A 61 18.13 -4.16 -11.57
CA ARG A 61 18.57 -4.93 -10.40
C ARG A 61 17.53 -5.00 -9.27
N PHE A 62 16.33 -4.45 -9.45
CA PHE A 62 15.25 -4.58 -8.47
C PHE A 62 14.12 -5.46 -9.02
N PRO A 63 13.54 -6.37 -8.22
CA PRO A 63 12.40 -7.18 -8.64
C PRO A 63 11.21 -6.30 -9.05
N THR A 64 10.44 -6.77 -10.02
CA THR A 64 9.14 -6.16 -10.36
C THR A 64 8.21 -6.15 -9.15
N THR A 65 7.17 -5.31 -9.12
CA THR A 65 6.21 -5.30 -8.00
C THR A 65 5.70 -6.71 -7.66
N PHE A 66 5.36 -7.52 -8.67
CA PHE A 66 4.87 -8.88 -8.45
C PHE A 66 5.95 -9.82 -7.89
N GLU A 67 7.18 -9.73 -8.38
CA GLU A 67 8.30 -10.49 -7.83
C GLU A 67 8.63 -10.05 -6.40
N ALA A 68 8.56 -8.75 -6.12
CA ALA A 68 8.77 -8.17 -4.79
C ALA A 68 7.67 -8.63 -3.81
N LEU A 69 6.42 -8.69 -4.25
CA LEU A 69 5.28 -9.22 -3.48
C LEU A 69 5.44 -10.72 -3.19
N ALA A 70 5.93 -11.49 -4.16
CA ALA A 70 6.15 -12.92 -4.03
C ALA A 70 7.35 -13.23 -3.10
N ALA A 71 8.37 -12.37 -3.11
CA ALA A 71 9.54 -12.50 -2.25
C ALA A 71 9.32 -11.99 -0.81
N LEU A 72 8.16 -11.39 -0.52
CA LEU A 72 7.84 -10.80 0.78
C LEU A 72 7.46 -11.90 1.80
N PRO A 73 8.21 -12.06 2.90
CA PRO A 73 7.86 -13.00 3.97
C PRO A 73 6.52 -12.65 4.64
N PRO A 74 5.80 -13.65 5.21
CA PRO A 74 4.53 -13.41 5.90
C PRO A 74 4.60 -12.34 7.00
N ASP A 75 5.67 -12.34 7.80
CA ASP A 75 5.82 -11.38 8.91
C ASP A 75 5.95 -9.94 8.39
N LEU A 76 6.77 -9.73 7.36
CA LEU A 76 6.92 -8.40 6.75
C LEU A 76 5.65 -7.96 6.02
N ARG A 77 4.91 -8.90 5.43
CA ARG A 77 3.58 -8.64 4.85
C ARG A 77 2.62 -8.13 5.91
N ALA A 78 2.59 -8.79 7.08
CA ALA A 78 1.74 -8.38 8.19
C ALA A 78 2.12 -6.97 8.69
N GLU A 79 3.41 -6.65 8.80
CA GLU A 79 3.89 -5.32 9.15
C GLU A 79 3.40 -4.25 8.17
N ILE A 80 3.56 -4.46 6.86
CA ILE A 80 3.09 -3.53 5.81
C ILE A 80 1.58 -3.34 5.88
N CYS A 81 0.82 -4.43 6.07
CA CYS A 81 -0.64 -4.36 6.21
C CYS A 81 -1.06 -3.58 7.46
N ASN A 82 -0.33 -3.72 8.56
CA ASN A 82 -0.58 -2.96 9.78
C ASN A 82 -0.27 -1.46 9.59
N SER A 83 0.86 -1.12 8.96
CA SER A 83 1.19 0.26 8.57
C SER A 83 0.09 0.89 7.72
N PHE A 84 -0.45 0.15 6.75
CA PHE A 84 -1.57 0.60 5.93
C PHE A 84 -2.81 0.91 6.78
N ARG A 85 -3.20 -0.02 7.67
CA ARG A 85 -4.37 0.16 8.55
C ARG A 85 -4.22 1.34 9.48
N GLU A 86 -3.03 1.55 10.05
CA GLU A 86 -2.76 2.70 10.92
C GLU A 86 -2.94 4.02 10.17
N LEU A 87 -2.33 4.13 8.99
CA LEU A 87 -2.46 5.33 8.16
C LEU A 87 -3.90 5.54 7.67
N LEU A 88 -4.59 4.47 7.28
CA LEU A 88 -6.00 4.52 6.89
C LEU A 88 -6.86 5.08 8.04
N ARG A 89 -6.70 4.57 9.25
CA ARG A 89 -7.45 5.06 10.44
C ARG A 89 -7.14 6.51 10.74
N GLN A 90 -5.88 6.93 10.62
CA GLN A 90 -5.50 8.34 10.79
C GLN A 90 -6.20 9.22 9.75
N ARG A 91 -6.25 8.80 8.48
CA ARG A 91 -6.93 9.52 7.40
C ARG A 91 -8.44 9.60 7.60
N LEU A 92 -9.08 8.48 7.94
CA LEU A 92 -10.53 8.44 8.19
C LEU A 92 -10.94 9.29 9.40
N ARG A 93 -10.09 9.38 10.44
CA ARG A 93 -10.33 10.27 11.60
C ARG A 93 -10.12 11.75 11.26
N ALA A 94 -9.23 12.06 10.32
CA ALA A 94 -8.93 13.42 9.91
C ALA A 94 -9.94 13.96 8.88
N ALA A 95 -10.70 13.09 8.20
CA ALA A 95 -11.79 13.50 7.34
C ALA A 95 -12.94 14.05 8.21
N PRO A 96 -13.34 15.33 8.05
CA PRO A 96 -14.50 15.85 8.76
C PRO A 96 -15.73 15.03 8.34
N ALA A 97 -16.55 14.64 9.33
CA ALA A 97 -17.86 14.09 9.06
C ALA A 97 -18.63 15.09 8.17
N ALA A 98 -18.93 14.67 6.95
CA ALA A 98 -19.70 15.45 5.99
C ALA A 98 -21.11 15.74 6.51
#